data_AF-A0A1I0ZJS6-F1
#
_entry.id   AF-A0A1I0ZJS6-F1
#
_cell.length_a   1.000
_cell.length_b   1.000
_cell.length_c   1.000
_cell.angle_alpha   90.00
_cell.angle_beta   90.00
_cell.angle_gamma   90.00
#
_symmetry.space_group_name_H-M   'P 1'
#
loop_
_entity.id
_entity.type
_entity.pdbx_description
1 polymer ?
#
loop_
_entity_poly.entity_id
_entity_poly.type
_entity_poly.pdbx_seq_one_letter_code
_entity_poly.pdbx_strand_id
1 'polypeptide(L)'
;MPGKTELSTKSREFLEDLRVYLFSNGKNSDDIQDIVEELEVHLMEAEKEGKSVEKIIGHSPKEYMEQLSNELAADYKSWFKYVMLIILGSFSFSLANDLFEGTLSYSVLELIGHVVLGVIFIFGMLMTFKYIVGNKLSKWKELSIFFVLGIIPIGLFVGLTYINRAVETPMIYFGTAGTILTAVITVVFLIAVSWWAKTWVLPIVLTMLLLPEYLFRLTAMVQETQMILSTVASFGGIGVYMFIDSKMNKAS
;
A
#
# COMPACT_ATOMS: atom_id res chain seq x y z
N MET A 1 10.26 -36.75 1.47
CA MET A 1 9.24 -35.88 2.07
C MET A 1 7.88 -36.44 1.66
N PRO A 2 7.09 -37.03 2.57
CA PRO A 2 5.77 -37.57 2.23
C PRO A 2 4.79 -36.41 1.96
N GLY A 3 3.86 -36.62 1.02
CA GLY A 3 3.20 -35.59 0.23
C GLY A 3 2.36 -34.57 1.00
N LYS A 4 2.55 -33.29 0.67
CA LYS A 4 1.57 -32.23 0.90
C LYS A 4 0.30 -32.60 0.14
N THR A 5 -0.72 -33.06 0.84
CA THR A 5 -2.10 -33.02 0.33
C THR A 5 -2.46 -31.55 0.23
N GLU A 6 -2.55 -31.03 -1.00
CA GLU A 6 -2.96 -29.64 -1.23
C GLU A 6 -4.40 -29.45 -0.72
N LEU A 7 -4.60 -28.42 0.09
CA LEU A 7 -5.93 -27.96 0.50
C LEU A 7 -6.80 -27.66 -0.71
N SER A 8 -8.11 -27.85 -0.56
CA SER A 8 -9.06 -27.38 -1.56
C SER A 8 -8.92 -25.87 -1.79
N THR A 9 -9.20 -25.41 -3.01
CA THR A 9 -9.19 -23.98 -3.36
C THR A 9 -10.02 -23.15 -2.39
N LYS A 10 -11.15 -23.68 -1.92
CA LYS A 10 -12.07 -23.02 -1.00
C LYS A 10 -11.47 -22.82 0.39
N SER A 11 -10.76 -23.81 0.91
CA SER A 11 -10.05 -23.72 2.19
C SER A 11 -8.91 -22.71 2.11
N ARG A 12 -8.14 -22.72 1.02
CA ARG A 12 -7.07 -21.75 0.80
C ARG A 12 -7.60 -20.32 0.69
N GLU A 13 -8.63 -20.10 -0.12
CA GLU A 13 -9.30 -18.79 -0.25
C GLU A 13 -9.81 -18.29 1.11
N PHE A 14 -10.38 -19.17 1.93
CA PHE A 14 -10.83 -18.78 3.26
C PHE A 14 -9.69 -18.36 4.20
N LEU A 15 -8.55 -19.08 4.19
CA LEU A 15 -7.40 -18.72 5.02
C LEU A 15 -6.78 -17.38 4.58
N GLU A 16 -6.74 -17.13 3.27
CA GLU A 16 -6.31 -15.84 2.71
C GLU A 16 -7.25 -14.70 3.14
N ASP A 17 -8.56 -14.92 2.99
CA ASP A 17 -9.61 -14.02 3.48
C ASP A 17 -9.45 -13.74 4.98
N LEU A 18 -9.32 -14.78 5.81
CA LEU A 18 -9.15 -14.65 7.26
C LEU A 18 -7.93 -13.79 7.60
N ARG A 19 -6.79 -14.02 6.94
CA ARG A 19 -5.56 -13.24 7.15
C ARG A 19 -5.79 -11.76 6.83
N VAL A 20 -6.44 -11.46 5.69
CA VAL A 20 -6.75 -10.08 5.29
C VAL A 20 -7.73 -9.43 6.27
N TYR A 21 -8.75 -10.16 6.72
CA TYR A 21 -9.76 -9.66 7.65
C TYR A 21 -9.17 -9.32 9.02
N LEU A 22 -8.38 -10.23 9.60
CA LEU A 22 -7.74 -10.01 10.90
C LEU A 22 -6.72 -8.88 10.82
N PHE A 23 -5.88 -8.85 9.78
CA PHE A 23 -4.94 -7.76 9.57
C PHE A 23 -5.67 -6.41 9.48
N SER A 24 -6.73 -6.33 8.68
CA SER A 24 -7.53 -5.11 8.51
C SER A 24 -8.27 -4.68 9.79
N ASN A 25 -8.41 -5.56 10.77
CA ASN A 25 -8.93 -5.27 12.11
C ASN A 25 -7.85 -4.88 13.13
N GLY A 26 -6.61 -4.72 12.70
CA GLY A 26 -5.55 -4.26 13.60
C GLY A 26 -4.87 -5.36 14.39
N LYS A 27 -5.11 -6.64 14.07
CA LYS A 27 -4.64 -7.77 14.89
C LYS A 27 -3.13 -8.00 14.72
N ASN A 28 -2.51 -8.54 15.76
CA ASN A 28 -1.08 -8.83 15.78
C ASN A 28 -0.72 -9.84 14.67
N SER A 29 0.37 -9.59 13.95
CA SER A 29 0.74 -10.40 12.78
C SER A 29 1.21 -11.81 13.14
N ASP A 30 1.84 -11.99 14.30
CA ASP A 30 2.29 -13.32 14.77
C ASP A 30 1.07 -14.14 15.20
N ASP A 31 0.14 -13.55 15.97
CA ASP A 31 -1.12 -14.20 16.34
C ASP A 31 -1.95 -14.61 15.11
N ILE A 32 -2.01 -13.75 14.08
CA ILE A 32 -2.67 -14.08 12.81
C ILE A 32 -2.02 -15.30 12.16
N GLN A 33 -0.69 -15.37 12.15
CA GLN A 33 0.04 -16.47 11.54
C GLN A 33 -0.23 -17.78 12.28
N ASP A 34 -0.10 -17.78 13.60
CA ASP A 34 -0.32 -18.97 14.44
C ASP A 34 -1.73 -19.53 14.24
N ILE A 35 -2.75 -18.66 14.29
CA ILE A 35 -4.15 -19.06 14.09
C ILE A 35 -4.41 -19.59 12.67
N VAL A 36 -3.83 -18.96 11.65
CA VAL A 36 -3.98 -19.41 10.26
C VAL A 36 -3.32 -20.77 10.06
N GLU A 37 -2.12 -21.00 10.62
CA GLU A 37 -1.40 -22.27 10.52
C GLU A 37 -2.12 -23.40 11.28
N GLU A 38 -2.63 -23.13 12.48
CA GLU A 38 -3.43 -24.09 13.25
C GLU A 38 -4.69 -24.49 12.46
N LEU A 39 -5.40 -23.50 11.94
CA LEU A 39 -6.61 -23.74 11.16
C LEU A 39 -6.31 -24.47 9.84
N GLU A 40 -5.16 -24.20 9.21
CA GLU A 40 -4.69 -24.92 8.03
C GLU A 40 -4.58 -26.43 8.31
N VAL A 41 -4.00 -26.80 9.45
CA VAL A 41 -3.88 -28.20 9.88
C VAL A 41 -5.26 -28.83 10.08
N HIS A 42 -6.16 -28.15 10.79
CA HIS A 42 -7.52 -28.66 11.02
C HIS A 42 -8.31 -28.85 9.71
N LEU A 43 -8.18 -27.92 8.76
CA LEU A 43 -8.81 -28.03 7.44
C LEU A 43 -8.25 -29.21 6.64
N MET A 44 -6.94 -29.41 6.66
CA MET A 44 -6.31 -30.57 6.00
C MET A 44 -6.80 -31.89 6.57
N GLU A 45 -6.94 -32.00 7.89
CA GLU A 45 -7.44 -33.21 8.55
C GLU A 45 -8.90 -33.49 8.20
N ALA A 46 -9.76 -32.47 8.25
CA ALA A 46 -11.16 -32.63 7.87
C ALA A 46 -11.33 -33.02 6.40
N GLU A 47 -10.60 -32.40 5.48
CA GLU A 47 -10.66 -32.74 4.06
C GLU A 47 -10.19 -34.19 3.80
N LYS A 48 -9.14 -34.65 4.50
CA LYS A 48 -8.69 -36.06 4.45
C LYS A 48 -9.75 -37.04 4.93
N GLU A 49 -10.56 -36.65 5.90
CA GLU A 49 -11.69 -37.44 6.41
C GLU A 49 -12.97 -37.29 5.56
N GLY A 50 -12.91 -36.56 4.44
CA GLY A 50 -14.06 -36.29 3.56
C GLY A 50 -15.10 -35.36 4.18
N LYS A 51 -14.76 -34.62 5.24
CA LYS A 51 -15.63 -33.64 5.87
C LYS A 51 -15.59 -32.33 5.08
N SER A 52 -16.75 -31.69 4.95
CA SER A 52 -16.84 -30.38 4.30
C SER A 52 -16.19 -29.30 5.15
N VAL A 53 -15.60 -28.32 4.49
CA VAL A 53 -14.99 -27.11 5.06
C VAL A 53 -15.95 -26.35 5.98
N GLU A 54 -17.24 -26.35 5.64
CA GLU A 54 -18.34 -25.78 6.44
C GLU A 54 -18.50 -26.41 7.82
N LYS A 55 -18.01 -27.64 8.02
CA LYS A 55 -18.07 -28.30 9.32
C LYS A 55 -17.06 -27.70 10.32
N ILE A 56 -16.01 -27.06 9.82
CA ILE A 56 -15.00 -26.36 10.63
C ILE A 56 -15.35 -24.87 10.76
N ILE A 57 -15.64 -24.21 9.63
CA ILE A 57 -15.87 -22.77 9.59
C ILE A 57 -17.30 -22.39 10.04
N GLY A 58 -18.22 -23.36 10.04
CA GLY A 58 -19.64 -23.10 10.18
C GLY A 58 -20.26 -22.55 8.89
N HIS A 59 -21.54 -22.19 8.97
CA HIS A 59 -22.32 -21.75 7.81
C HIS A 59 -22.01 -20.32 7.34
N SER A 60 -21.41 -19.49 8.20
CA SER A 60 -21.12 -18.08 7.92
C SER A 60 -19.62 -17.79 8.11
N PRO A 61 -18.82 -17.78 7.03
CA PRO A 61 -17.40 -17.45 7.07
C PRO A 61 -17.11 -16.09 7.71
N LYS A 62 -18.00 -15.12 7.50
CA LYS A 62 -17.88 -13.77 8.08
C LYS A 62 -18.01 -13.79 9.61
N GLU A 63 -19.01 -14.48 10.13
CA GLU A 63 -19.20 -14.61 11.58
C GLU A 63 -18.02 -15.31 12.24
N TYR A 64 -17.47 -16.34 11.58
CA TYR A 64 -16.27 -17.02 12.06
C TYR A 64 -15.07 -16.06 12.14
N MET A 65 -14.79 -15.30 11.07
CA MET A 65 -13.71 -14.31 11.06
C MET A 65 -13.91 -13.21 12.13
N GLU A 66 -15.15 -12.80 12.36
CA GLU A 66 -15.51 -11.79 13.36
C GLU A 66 -15.31 -12.32 14.79
N GLN A 67 -15.75 -13.54 15.09
CA GLN A 67 -15.52 -14.19 16.38
C GLN A 67 -14.03 -14.28 16.71
N LEU A 68 -13.25 -14.81 15.76
CA LEU A 68 -11.80 -14.94 15.92
C LEU A 68 -11.11 -13.58 16.07
N SER A 69 -11.55 -12.58 15.31
CA SER A 69 -11.09 -11.21 15.48
C SER A 69 -11.37 -10.68 16.90
N ASN A 70 -12.50 -11.01 17.51
CA ASN A 70 -12.82 -10.52 18.86
C ASN A 70 -11.98 -11.18 19.96
N GLU A 71 -11.43 -12.37 19.70
CA GLU A 71 -10.56 -13.08 20.64
C GLU A 71 -9.10 -12.60 20.59
N LEU A 72 -8.64 -12.11 19.42
CA LEU A 72 -7.27 -11.66 19.23
C LEU A 72 -7.02 -10.23 19.71
N ALA A 73 -5.83 -10.00 20.29
CA ALA A 73 -5.39 -8.68 20.69
C ALA A 73 -5.09 -7.78 19.49
N ALA A 74 -5.36 -6.48 19.63
CA ALA A 74 -4.97 -5.48 18.64
C ALA A 74 -3.54 -5.02 18.88
N ASP A 75 -2.74 -4.93 17.82
CA ASP A 75 -1.38 -4.41 17.86
C ASP A 75 -1.33 -2.96 17.34
N TYR A 76 -1.84 -2.04 18.16
CA TYR A 76 -1.87 -0.61 17.83
C TYR A 76 -0.46 -0.03 17.61
N LYS A 77 0.57 -0.59 18.25
CA LYS A 77 1.94 -0.08 18.15
C LYS A 77 2.53 -0.36 16.78
N SER A 78 2.38 -1.59 16.28
CA SER A 78 2.84 -1.94 14.94
C SER A 78 2.01 -1.23 13.88
N TRP A 79 0.69 -1.13 14.08
CA TRP A 79 -0.19 -0.38 13.19
C TRP A 79 0.16 1.09 13.09
N PHE A 80 0.49 1.75 14.20
CA PHE A 80 0.94 3.13 14.19
C PHE A 80 2.20 3.31 13.33
N LYS A 81 3.16 2.36 13.42
CA LYS A 81 4.36 2.39 12.56
C LYS A 81 3.97 2.27 11.09
N TYR A 82 3.09 1.34 10.72
CA TYR A 82 2.65 1.19 9.33
C TYR A 82 1.97 2.45 8.80
N VAL A 83 1.09 3.06 9.58
CA VAL A 83 0.43 4.33 9.22
C VAL A 83 1.46 5.43 8.97
N MET A 84 2.43 5.59 9.87
CA MET A 84 3.51 6.57 9.70
C MET A 84 4.38 6.28 8.48
N LEU A 85 4.73 5.02 8.23
CA LEU A 85 5.49 4.61 7.05
C LEU A 85 4.74 4.91 5.75
N ILE A 86 3.43 4.66 5.70
CA ILE A 86 2.60 4.94 4.52
C ILE A 86 2.49 6.45 4.28
N ILE A 87 2.25 7.25 5.32
CA ILE A 87 2.12 8.71 5.20
C ILE A 87 3.45 9.33 4.76
N LEU A 88 4.57 8.99 5.42
CA LEU A 88 5.89 9.49 5.05
C LEU A 88 6.35 8.98 3.68
N GLY A 89 6.07 7.71 3.37
CA GLY A 89 6.36 7.11 2.08
C GLY A 89 5.59 7.80 0.95
N SER A 90 4.29 8.06 1.13
CA SER A 90 3.50 8.83 0.17
C SER A 90 4.01 10.26 0.01
N PHE A 91 4.30 10.94 1.12
CA PHE A 91 4.78 12.32 1.08
C PHE A 91 6.17 12.46 0.44
N SER A 92 6.99 11.40 0.48
CA SER A 92 8.29 11.37 -0.20
C SER A 92 8.20 11.60 -1.71
N PHE A 93 7.08 11.23 -2.36
CA PHE A 93 6.86 11.48 -3.78
C PHE A 93 6.70 12.98 -4.07
N SER A 94 5.87 13.68 -3.30
CA SER A 94 5.70 15.13 -3.40
C SER A 94 7.01 15.85 -3.07
N LEU A 95 7.64 15.51 -1.95
CA LEU A 95 8.94 16.08 -1.53
C LEU A 95 10.01 15.93 -2.61
N ALA A 96 10.13 14.74 -3.21
CA ALA A 96 11.14 14.49 -4.23
C ALA A 96 10.88 15.30 -5.50
N ASN A 97 9.62 15.49 -5.89
CA ASN A 97 9.27 16.36 -7.02
C ASN A 97 9.65 17.83 -6.73
N ASP A 98 9.26 18.33 -5.56
CA ASP A 98 9.47 19.75 -5.20
C ASP A 98 10.96 20.09 -5.01
N LEU A 99 11.77 19.11 -4.63
CA LEU A 99 13.23 19.25 -4.55
C LEU A 99 13.87 19.57 -5.91
N PHE A 100 13.26 19.19 -7.03
CA PHE A 100 13.74 19.57 -8.36
C PHE A 100 13.37 21.00 -8.74
N GLU A 101 12.40 21.61 -8.06
CA GLU A 101 11.92 22.97 -8.33
C GLU A 101 12.70 24.04 -7.55
N GLY A 102 13.32 23.67 -6.42
CA GLY A 102 14.22 24.54 -5.68
C GLY A 102 14.15 24.35 -4.16
N THR A 103 14.10 25.46 -3.42
CA THR A 103 13.99 25.42 -1.96
C THR A 103 12.58 25.04 -1.53
N LEU A 104 12.47 24.07 -0.62
CA LEU A 104 11.17 23.59 -0.13
C LEU A 104 10.40 24.68 0.61
N SER A 105 9.14 24.81 0.24
CA SER A 105 8.17 25.65 0.93
C SER A 105 6.80 24.99 0.94
N TYR A 106 6.23 24.81 2.11
CA TYR A 106 4.92 24.17 2.27
C TYR A 106 4.01 25.03 3.13
N SER A 107 2.73 25.08 2.77
CA SER A 107 1.74 25.70 3.66
C SER A 107 1.40 24.75 4.80
N VAL A 108 0.98 25.30 5.94
CA VAL A 108 0.47 24.48 7.06
C VAL A 108 -0.72 23.63 6.62
N LEU A 109 -1.59 24.18 5.75
CA LEU A 109 -2.74 23.46 5.21
C LEU A 109 -2.31 22.27 4.35
N GLU A 110 -1.28 22.42 3.54
CA GLU A 110 -0.78 21.36 2.68
C GLU A 110 -0.18 20.21 3.50
N LEU A 111 0.60 20.53 4.54
CA LEU A 111 1.19 19.51 5.42
C LEU A 111 0.11 18.74 6.20
N ILE A 112 -0.81 19.45 6.84
CA ILE A 112 -1.92 18.82 7.57
C ILE A 112 -2.82 18.05 6.61
N GLY A 113 -3.09 18.63 5.44
CA GLY A 113 -3.89 18.02 4.38
C GLY A 113 -3.31 16.67 3.95
N HIS A 114 -2.01 16.60 3.65
CA HIS A 114 -1.36 15.33 3.30
C HIS A 114 -1.54 14.25 4.39
N VAL A 115 -1.35 14.60 5.66
CA VAL A 115 -1.55 13.64 6.77
C VAL A 115 -3.00 13.19 6.86
N VAL A 116 -3.96 14.12 6.81
CA VAL A 116 -5.40 13.82 6.89
C VAL A 116 -5.84 12.95 5.72
N LEU A 117 -5.41 13.28 4.49
CA LEU A 117 -5.73 12.48 3.30
C LEU A 117 -5.14 11.07 3.38
N GLY A 118 -3.90 10.95 3.90
CA GLY A 118 -3.28 9.65 4.14
C GLY A 118 -4.08 8.79 5.12
N VAL A 119 -4.51 9.36 6.24
CA VAL A 119 -5.35 8.65 7.24
C VAL A 119 -6.69 8.24 6.65
N ILE A 120 -7.37 9.13 5.91
CA ILE A 120 -8.63 8.84 5.22
C ILE A 120 -8.45 7.68 4.24
N PHE A 121 -7.37 7.71 3.44
CA PHE A 121 -7.09 6.65 2.47
C PHE A 121 -6.81 5.31 3.14
N ILE A 122 -5.97 5.28 4.18
CA ILE A 122 -5.68 4.04 4.93
C ILE A 122 -6.97 3.48 5.53
N PHE A 123 -7.77 4.31 6.20
CA PHE A 123 -9.03 3.85 6.79
C PHE A 123 -10.02 3.33 5.73
N GLY A 124 -10.14 4.05 4.61
CA GLY A 124 -10.93 3.62 3.45
C GLY A 124 -10.49 2.26 2.92
N MET A 125 -9.18 2.06 2.75
CA MET A 125 -8.59 0.79 2.30
C MET A 125 -8.88 -0.37 3.26
N LEU A 126 -8.72 -0.17 4.57
CA LEU A 126 -9.02 -1.21 5.57
C LEU A 126 -10.51 -1.57 5.58
N MET A 127 -11.40 -0.58 5.49
CA MET A 127 -12.84 -0.83 5.37
C MET A 127 -13.18 -1.60 4.10
N THR A 128 -12.57 -1.24 2.97
CA THR A 128 -12.75 -1.93 1.69
C THR A 128 -12.32 -3.38 1.78
N PHE A 129 -11.14 -3.69 2.33
CA PHE A 129 -10.70 -5.07 2.52
C PHE A 129 -11.65 -5.88 3.40
N LYS A 130 -12.05 -5.34 4.56
CA LYS A 130 -13.04 -5.99 5.44
C LYS A 130 -14.35 -6.25 4.73
N TYR A 131 -14.81 -5.29 3.92
CA TYR A 131 -16.07 -5.41 3.19
C TYR A 131 -16.01 -6.46 2.08
N ILE A 132 -14.93 -6.50 1.29
CA ILE A 132 -14.78 -7.46 0.19
C ILE A 132 -14.74 -8.89 0.73
N VAL A 133 -13.84 -9.13 1.68
CA VAL A 133 -13.62 -10.46 2.28
C VAL A 133 -14.87 -10.94 3.03
N GLY A 134 -15.49 -10.06 3.81
CA GLY A 134 -16.68 -10.41 4.59
C GLY A 134 -17.92 -10.75 3.75
N ASN A 135 -17.99 -10.31 2.49
CA ASN A 135 -19.19 -10.46 1.66
C ASN A 135 -19.00 -11.34 0.41
N LYS A 136 -17.82 -11.96 0.23
CA LYS A 136 -17.51 -12.86 -0.90
C LYS A 136 -18.05 -12.36 -2.24
N LEU A 137 -17.67 -11.13 -2.59
CA LEU A 137 -18.17 -10.44 -3.77
C LEU A 137 -17.70 -11.12 -5.07
N SER A 138 -18.42 -10.90 -6.17
CA SER A 138 -17.91 -11.29 -7.48
C SER A 138 -16.69 -10.46 -7.85
N LYS A 139 -15.75 -11.05 -8.60
CA LYS A 139 -14.50 -10.40 -9.01
C LYS A 139 -14.69 -9.03 -9.69
N TRP A 140 -15.76 -8.88 -10.47
CA TRP A 140 -16.09 -7.60 -11.11
C TRP A 140 -16.52 -6.51 -10.12
N LYS A 141 -17.27 -6.88 -9.07
CA LYS A 141 -17.68 -5.95 -8.00
C LYS A 141 -16.48 -5.55 -7.17
N GLU A 142 -15.65 -6.52 -6.80
CA GLU A 142 -14.38 -6.28 -6.10
C GLU A 142 -13.49 -5.29 -6.87
N LEU A 143 -13.25 -5.55 -8.17
CA LEU A 143 -12.46 -4.68 -9.03
C LEU A 143 -13.06 -3.26 -9.10
N SER A 144 -14.38 -3.15 -9.21
CA SER A 144 -15.07 -1.85 -9.25
C SER A 144 -14.88 -1.07 -7.96
N ILE A 145 -14.93 -1.73 -6.80
CA ILE A 145 -14.71 -1.09 -5.50
C ILE A 145 -13.26 -0.60 -5.38
N PHE A 146 -12.28 -1.42 -5.76
CA PHE A 146 -10.87 -0.99 -5.77
C PHE A 146 -10.61 0.16 -6.74
N PHE A 147 -11.28 0.16 -7.90
CA PHE A 147 -11.18 1.27 -8.85
C PHE A 147 -11.68 2.58 -8.25
N VAL A 148 -12.84 2.56 -7.59
CA VAL A 148 -13.39 3.74 -6.89
C VAL A 148 -12.45 4.18 -5.77
N LEU A 149 -11.95 3.24 -4.96
CA LEU A 149 -10.98 3.52 -3.90
C LEU A 149 -9.69 4.16 -4.44
N GLY A 150 -9.23 3.76 -5.63
CA GLY A 150 -8.04 4.32 -6.28
C GLY A 150 -8.24 5.76 -6.80
N ILE A 151 -9.46 6.13 -7.20
CA ILE A 151 -9.76 7.48 -7.70
C ILE A 151 -9.96 8.48 -6.57
N ILE A 152 -10.48 8.05 -5.42
CA ILE A 152 -10.78 8.93 -4.28
C ILE A 152 -9.56 9.79 -3.87
N PRO A 153 -8.36 9.23 -3.65
CA PRO A 153 -7.17 10.01 -3.31
C PRO A 153 -6.86 11.09 -4.36
N ILE A 154 -7.01 10.79 -5.65
CA ILE A 154 -6.75 11.74 -6.73
C ILE A 154 -7.68 12.95 -6.58
N GLY A 155 -8.98 12.71 -6.43
CA GLY A 155 -9.96 13.77 -6.22
C GLY A 155 -9.69 14.58 -4.95
N LEU A 156 -9.31 13.91 -3.86
CA LEU A 156 -8.98 14.56 -2.60
C LEU A 156 -7.72 15.43 -2.68
N PHE A 157 -6.66 14.96 -3.36
CA PHE A 157 -5.42 15.72 -3.57
C PHE A 157 -5.63 16.92 -4.49
N VAL A 158 -6.42 16.75 -5.56
CA VAL A 158 -6.83 17.87 -6.42
C VAL A 158 -7.62 18.90 -5.60
N GLY A 159 -8.59 18.44 -4.80
CA GLY A 159 -9.36 19.29 -3.90
C GLY A 159 -8.49 20.06 -2.92
N LEU A 160 -7.56 19.39 -2.24
CA LEU A 160 -6.58 20.01 -1.34
C LEU A 160 -5.75 21.08 -2.06
N THR A 161 -5.27 20.79 -3.27
CA THR A 161 -4.49 21.73 -4.08
C THR A 161 -5.28 23.00 -4.40
N TYR A 162 -6.55 22.86 -4.79
CA TYR A 162 -7.42 24.02 -5.05
C TYR A 162 -7.71 24.83 -3.79
N ILE A 163 -8.02 24.16 -2.67
CA ILE A 163 -8.27 24.85 -1.39
C ILE A 163 -7.01 25.58 -0.94
N ASN A 164 -5.82 24.97 -1.08
CA ASN A 164 -4.54 25.58 -0.72
C ASN A 164 -4.23 26.84 -1.53
N ARG A 165 -4.72 26.93 -2.77
CA ARG A 165 -4.61 28.14 -3.60
C ARG A 165 -5.65 29.21 -3.24
N ALA A 166 -6.82 28.80 -2.74
CA ALA A 166 -7.93 29.69 -2.42
C ALA A 166 -7.85 30.28 -0.99
N VAL A 167 -7.22 29.55 -0.07
CA VAL A 167 -7.13 29.93 1.35
C VAL A 167 -5.67 30.21 1.69
N GLU A 168 -5.37 31.47 2.03
CA GLU A 168 -4.05 31.84 2.52
C GLU A 168 -3.82 31.21 3.90
N THR A 169 -2.82 30.34 3.98
CA THR A 169 -2.36 29.77 5.25
C THR A 169 -0.87 30.01 5.42
N PRO A 170 -0.35 30.02 6.67
CA PRO A 170 1.06 30.32 6.92
C PRO A 170 1.98 29.39 6.12
N MET A 171 2.96 29.99 5.44
CA MET A 171 3.97 29.26 4.67
C MET A 171 5.20 28.98 5.54
N ILE A 172 5.69 27.75 5.47
CA ILE A 172 6.93 27.31 6.11
C ILE A 172 8.01 27.24 5.03
N TYR A 173 9.02 28.09 5.17
CA TYR A 173 10.17 28.12 4.26
C TYR A 173 11.35 27.39 4.89
N PHE A 174 11.86 26.36 4.22
CA PHE A 174 12.96 25.55 4.76
C PHE A 174 14.33 26.20 4.54
N GLY A 175 14.42 27.13 3.57
CA GLY A 175 15.70 27.68 3.11
C GLY A 175 16.61 26.60 2.51
N THR A 176 17.81 26.96 2.07
CA THR A 176 18.74 26.02 1.42
C THR A 176 19.20 24.91 2.36
N ALA A 177 19.62 25.28 3.59
CA ALA A 177 20.11 24.31 4.56
C ALA A 177 19.02 23.32 5.01
N GLY A 178 17.81 23.81 5.30
CA GLY A 178 16.68 22.96 5.66
C GLY A 178 16.23 22.07 4.50
N THR A 179 16.27 22.59 3.26
CA THR A 179 15.96 21.80 2.05
C THR A 179 16.94 20.63 1.90
N ILE A 180 18.25 20.89 1.99
CA ILE A 180 19.28 19.83 1.90
C ILE A 180 19.10 18.81 3.02
N LEU A 181 18.84 19.27 4.25
CA LEU A 181 18.63 18.37 5.39
C LEU A 181 17.41 17.47 5.16
N THR A 182 16.29 18.03 4.74
CA THR A 182 15.08 17.26 4.42
C THR A 182 15.33 16.26 3.30
N ALA A 183 16.04 16.65 2.24
CA ALA A 183 16.40 15.74 1.16
C ALA A 183 17.23 14.54 1.65
N VAL A 184 18.25 14.79 2.46
CA VAL A 184 19.09 13.72 3.04
C VAL A 184 18.26 12.81 3.95
N ILE A 185 17.41 13.36 4.81
CA ILE A 185 16.54 12.58 5.69
C ILE A 185 15.58 11.71 4.87
N THR A 186 14.97 12.26 3.83
CA THR A 186 14.08 11.49 2.94
C THR A 186 14.84 10.35 2.27
N VAL A 187 16.02 10.59 1.71
CA VAL A 187 16.84 9.53 1.08
C VAL A 187 17.20 8.42 2.08
N VAL A 188 17.66 8.80 3.28
CA VAL A 188 17.99 7.84 4.34
C VAL A 188 16.75 7.05 4.76
N PHE A 189 15.60 7.70 4.89
CA PHE A 189 14.32 7.06 5.19
C PHE A 189 13.95 6.03 4.11
N LEU A 190 14.02 6.39 2.83
CA LEU A 190 13.69 5.47 1.72
C LEU A 190 14.60 4.24 1.71
N ILE A 191 15.90 4.42 1.94
CA ILE A 191 16.86 3.31 2.03
C ILE A 191 16.56 2.43 3.25
N ALA A 192 16.33 3.02 4.41
CA ALA A 192 16.04 2.30 5.65
C ALA A 192 14.76 1.47 5.52
N VAL A 193 13.68 2.05 4.97
CA VAL A 193 12.42 1.36 4.73
C VAL A 193 12.59 0.25 3.70
N SER A 194 13.35 0.49 2.64
CA SER A 194 13.62 -0.53 1.61
C SER A 194 14.37 -1.73 2.18
N TRP A 195 15.36 -1.47 3.04
CA TRP A 195 16.10 -2.53 3.72
C TRP A 195 15.21 -3.29 4.70
N TRP A 196 14.43 -2.59 5.52
CA TRP A 196 13.49 -3.20 6.46
C TRP A 196 12.43 -4.06 5.76
N ALA A 197 11.84 -3.54 4.67
CA ALA A 197 10.86 -4.25 3.85
C ALA A 197 11.48 -5.32 2.95
N LYS A 198 12.83 -5.42 2.91
CA LYS A 198 13.60 -6.31 2.03
C LYS A 198 13.23 -6.15 0.55
N THR A 199 12.84 -4.95 0.15
CA THR A 199 12.46 -4.63 -1.23
C THR A 199 12.92 -3.23 -1.61
N TRP A 200 13.47 -3.11 -2.82
CA TRP A 200 13.89 -1.82 -3.38
C TRP A 200 12.83 -1.18 -4.27
N VAL A 201 11.61 -1.73 -4.29
CA VAL A 201 10.51 -1.25 -5.16
C VAL A 201 10.27 0.24 -4.96
N LEU A 202 10.17 0.72 -3.72
CA LEU A 202 9.78 2.10 -3.44
C LEU A 202 10.78 3.15 -4.00
N PRO A 203 12.09 3.12 -3.69
CA PRO A 203 13.05 4.07 -4.25
C PRO A 203 13.25 3.89 -5.77
N ILE A 204 13.15 2.67 -6.29
CA ILE A 204 13.26 2.44 -7.75
C ILE A 204 12.07 3.05 -8.47
N VAL A 205 10.85 2.82 -7.99
CA VAL A 205 9.63 3.41 -8.55
C VAL A 205 9.68 4.93 -8.48
N LEU A 206 10.08 5.50 -7.33
CA LEU A 206 10.23 6.94 -7.18
C LEU A 206 11.25 7.51 -8.19
N THR A 207 12.41 6.86 -8.32
CA THR A 207 13.45 7.28 -9.28
C THR A 207 12.96 7.16 -10.72
N MET A 208 12.31 6.05 -11.08
CA MET A 208 11.76 5.85 -12.41
C MET A 208 10.64 6.84 -12.74
N LEU A 209 9.89 7.30 -11.74
CA LEU A 209 8.85 8.29 -11.97
C LEU A 209 9.42 9.67 -12.28
N LEU A 210 10.46 10.10 -11.54
CA LEU A 210 10.97 11.46 -11.57
C LEU A 210 12.17 11.67 -12.50
N LEU A 211 13.07 10.68 -12.59
CA LEU A 211 14.33 10.81 -13.31
C LEU A 211 14.14 11.03 -14.82
N PRO A 212 13.21 10.35 -15.52
CA PRO A 212 13.01 10.58 -16.95
C PRO A 212 12.64 12.03 -17.25
N GLU A 213 11.68 12.59 -16.50
CA GLU A 213 11.27 13.98 -16.68
C GLU A 213 12.43 14.95 -16.47
N TYR A 214 13.22 14.75 -15.41
CA TYR A 214 14.41 15.55 -15.16
C TYR A 214 15.42 15.46 -16.32
N LEU A 215 15.72 14.26 -16.81
CA LEU A 215 16.68 14.04 -17.90
C LEU A 215 16.19 14.64 -19.22
N PHE A 216 14.92 14.48 -19.56
CA PHE A 216 14.37 15.03 -20.80
C PHE A 216 14.26 16.55 -20.76
N ARG A 217 14.05 17.17 -19.60
CA ARG A 217 14.12 18.64 -19.44
C ARG A 217 15.49 19.23 -19.76
N LEU A 218 16.57 18.45 -19.69
CA LEU A 218 17.92 18.89 -20.08
C LEU A 218 18.14 18.88 -21.61
N THR A 219 17.20 18.31 -22.37
CA THR A 219 17.30 18.22 -23.84
C THR A 219 16.63 19.42 -24.52
N ALA A 220 17.07 19.75 -25.74
CA ALA A 220 16.46 20.82 -26.55
C ALA A 220 15.16 20.40 -27.28
N MET A 221 14.48 19.36 -26.80
CA MET A 221 13.24 18.86 -27.41
C MET A 221 12.05 19.79 -27.11
N VAL A 222 11.00 19.68 -27.94
CA VAL A 222 9.73 20.38 -27.70
C VAL A 222 9.04 19.82 -26.46
N GLN A 223 8.40 20.69 -25.67
CA GLN A 223 7.79 20.35 -24.38
C GLN A 223 6.77 19.19 -24.47
N GLU A 224 5.93 19.17 -25.50
CA GLU A 224 4.98 18.07 -25.73
C GLU A 224 5.69 16.71 -25.90
N THR A 225 6.77 16.70 -26.70
CA THR A 225 7.58 15.49 -26.91
C THR A 225 8.28 15.05 -25.62
N GLN A 226 8.80 16.01 -24.84
CA GLN A 226 9.42 15.72 -23.54
C GLN A 226 8.44 15.06 -22.58
N MET A 227 7.22 15.60 -22.45
CA MET A 227 6.20 15.05 -21.55
C MET A 227 5.80 13.63 -21.95
N ILE A 228 5.58 13.39 -23.25
CA ILE A 228 5.21 12.06 -23.76
C ILE A 228 6.36 11.07 -23.51
N LEU A 229 7.59 11.41 -23.88
CA LEU A 229 8.75 10.53 -23.70
C LEU A 229 9.04 10.25 -22.22
N SER A 230 8.91 11.25 -21.36
CA SER A 230 9.08 11.09 -19.91
C SER A 230 8.03 10.13 -19.37
N THR A 231 6.77 10.32 -19.72
CA THR A 231 5.66 9.44 -19.30
C THR A 231 5.89 8.00 -19.75
N VAL A 232 6.23 7.80 -21.02
CA VAL A 232 6.50 6.46 -21.59
C VAL A 232 7.71 5.82 -20.91
N ALA A 233 8.78 6.56 -20.67
CA ALA A 233 9.97 6.07 -19.99
C ALA A 233 9.68 5.72 -18.53
N SER A 234 8.93 6.55 -17.80
CA SER A 234 8.58 6.31 -16.40
C SER A 234 7.72 5.06 -16.25
N PHE A 235 6.55 5.00 -16.91
CA PHE A 235 5.65 3.85 -16.79
C PHE A 235 6.21 2.59 -17.45
N GLY A 236 6.91 2.73 -18.58
CA GLY A 236 7.60 1.62 -19.24
C GLY A 236 8.71 1.03 -18.36
N GLY A 237 9.53 1.89 -17.75
CA GLY A 237 10.59 1.49 -16.82
C GLY A 237 10.05 0.77 -15.58
N ILE A 238 8.99 1.30 -14.97
CA ILE A 238 8.30 0.64 -13.85
C ILE A 238 7.76 -0.73 -14.28
N GLY A 239 7.12 -0.80 -15.45
CA GLY A 239 6.57 -2.06 -15.98
C GLY A 239 7.64 -3.13 -16.21
N VAL A 240 8.77 -2.75 -16.82
CA VAL A 240 9.92 -3.65 -17.02
C VAL A 240 10.50 -4.11 -15.69
N TYR A 241 10.68 -3.19 -14.73
CA TYR A 241 11.18 -3.52 -13.40
C TYR A 241 10.26 -4.52 -12.69
N MET A 242 8.95 -4.27 -12.65
CA MET A 242 7.97 -5.17 -12.04
C MET A 242 7.96 -6.55 -12.71
N PHE A 243 8.13 -6.61 -14.04
CA PHE A 243 8.21 -7.86 -14.76
C PHE A 243 9.46 -8.69 -14.38
N ILE A 244 10.61 -8.03 -14.25
CA ILE A 244 11.86 -8.67 -13.83
C ILE A 244 11.76 -9.16 -12.39
N ASP A 245 11.31 -8.30 -11.47
CA ASP A 245 11.13 -8.62 -10.05
C ASP A 245 10.18 -9.82 -9.86
N SER A 246 9.05 -9.85 -10.58
CA SER A 246 8.11 -10.98 -10.53
C SER A 246 8.73 -12.30 -10.99
N LYS A 247 9.63 -12.28 -11.98
CA LYS A 247 10.33 -13.48 -12.45
C LYS A 247 11.39 -13.96 -11.46
N MET A 248 12.13 -13.04 -10.84
CA MET A 248 13.16 -13.37 -9.87
C MET A 248 12.55 -13.96 -8.60
N ASN A 249 11.46 -13.37 -8.10
CA ASN A 249 10.77 -13.82 -6.88
C ASN A 249 9.99 -15.13 -7.06
N LYS A 250 9.67 -15.54 -8.29
CA LYS A 250 9.09 -16.87 -8.58
C LYS A 250 10.14 -17.98 -8.71
N ALA A 251 11.41 -17.63 -8.81
CA ALA A 251 12.52 -18.57 -9.01
C ALA A 251 13.30 -18.88 -7.72
N SER A 252 12.97 -18.22 -6.59
CA SER A 252 13.44 -18.53 -5.23
C SER A 252 12.35 -19.22 -4.43
#